data_AF-A0A4P8RJX8-F1
#
_entry.id   AF-A0A4P8RJX8-F1
#
_cell.length_a   1.000
_cell.length_b   1.000
_cell.length_c   1.000
_cell.angle_alpha   90.00
_cell.angle_beta   90.00
_cell.angle_gamma   90.00
#
_symmetry.space_group_name_H-M   'P 1'
#
loop_
_entity.id
_entity.type
_entity.pdbx_description
1 polymer ?
#
loop_
_entity_poly.entity_id
_entity_poly.type
_entity_poly.pdbx_seq_one_letter_code
_entity_poly.pdbx_strand_id
1 'polypeptide(L)'
;MKHLYPYLFLCLTALLFSCEDESETTFLDQDEQKSGILPFLSECTPDDKASPYFVSGDFDGVPIHLATTHGNLYPSHDTTFNAQYYDTSIGLDNVYLIRRNNENSIQIAFYFINTRMPAKALPYVLPHTNLDYCENVQIELLDLKKVGTAPQGSLQDNFSYWGYSGNNSIQVTVTDFTDNTVTGTFEGYLKSNTGTTIRVKNGRFRIKTVVVNRNSTTTSTAYQQLYNTFQKLQPAIL
;
A
#
# COMPACT_ATOMS: atom_id res chain seq x y z
N MET A 1 -15.78 -29.33 -57.37
CA MET A 1 -15.26 -28.92 -56.04
C MET A 1 -13.84 -28.35 -56.19
N LYS A 2 -13.68 -27.16 -56.78
CA LYS A 2 -12.36 -26.56 -57.09
C LYS A 2 -12.26 -25.04 -56.80
N HIS A 3 -13.06 -24.51 -55.89
CA HIS A 3 -13.05 -23.06 -55.58
C HIS A 3 -13.06 -22.70 -54.08
N LEU A 4 -12.75 -23.65 -53.18
CA LEU A 4 -12.78 -23.40 -51.73
C LEU A 4 -11.41 -23.07 -51.10
N TYR A 5 -10.36 -22.89 -51.91
CA TYR A 5 -8.99 -22.69 -51.41
C TYR A 5 -8.49 -21.24 -51.27
N PRO A 6 -8.98 -20.20 -51.99
CA PRO A 6 -8.40 -18.86 -51.85
C PRO A 6 -8.92 -18.12 -50.60
N TYR A 7 -10.02 -18.56 -49.99
CA TYR A 7 -10.60 -17.90 -48.82
C TYR A 7 -10.00 -18.36 -47.48
N LEU A 8 -9.43 -19.58 -47.42
CA LEU A 8 -8.84 -20.10 -46.18
C LEU A 8 -7.49 -19.43 -45.86
N PHE A 9 -6.77 -18.94 -46.87
CA PHE A 9 -5.48 -18.29 -46.68
C PHE A 9 -5.61 -16.85 -46.16
N LEU A 10 -6.72 -16.16 -46.47
CA LEU A 10 -6.95 -14.79 -46.02
C LEU A 10 -7.36 -14.69 -44.54
N CYS A 11 -7.97 -15.74 -43.97
CA CYS A 11 -8.31 -15.79 -42.55
C CYS A 11 -7.11 -16.08 -41.65
N LEU A 12 -6.05 -16.74 -42.15
CA LEU A 12 -4.89 -17.10 -41.33
C LEU A 12 -3.94 -15.92 -41.07
N THR A 13 -3.92 -14.91 -41.96
CA THR A 13 -3.05 -13.73 -41.80
C THR A 13 -3.59 -12.69 -40.81
N ALA A 14 -4.89 -12.73 -40.50
CA ALA A 14 -5.49 -11.82 -39.52
C ALA A 14 -5.18 -12.21 -38.07
N LEU A 15 -4.72 -13.43 -37.81
CA LEU A 15 -4.36 -13.90 -36.47
C LEU A 15 -2.91 -13.58 -36.06
N LEU A 16 -2.08 -13.05 -36.97
CA LEU A 16 -0.67 -12.73 -36.68
C LEU A 16 -0.42 -11.25 -36.36
N PHE A 17 -1.45 -10.40 -36.34
CA PHE A 17 -1.32 -8.97 -36.03
C PHE A 17 -2.03 -8.52 -34.75
N SER A 18 -2.56 -9.45 -33.94
CA SER A 18 -3.02 -9.11 -32.59
C SER A 18 -1.87 -9.24 -31.59
N CYS A 19 -0.77 -8.54 -31.87
CA CYS A 19 0.18 -8.17 -30.84
C CYS A 19 -0.44 -6.93 -30.18
N GLU A 20 -1.25 -7.13 -29.14
CA GLU A 20 -1.57 -6.03 -28.24
C GLU A 20 -0.22 -5.58 -27.67
N ASP A 21 0.20 -4.37 -28.04
CA ASP A 21 1.24 -3.65 -27.33
C ASP A 21 0.86 -3.68 -25.85
N GLU A 22 1.81 -4.08 -25.00
CA GLU A 22 1.73 -3.88 -23.56
C GLU A 22 1.32 -2.44 -23.34
N SER A 23 0.06 -2.23 -22.94
CA SER A 23 -0.40 -0.94 -22.50
C SER A 23 0.45 -0.56 -21.30
N GLU A 24 1.49 0.23 -21.53
CA GLU A 24 2.12 1.02 -20.49
C GLU A 24 0.97 1.69 -19.75
N THR A 25 0.79 1.28 -18.49
CA THR A 25 -0.23 1.86 -17.63
C THR A 25 0.18 3.30 -17.41
N THR A 26 -0.24 4.17 -18.31
CA THR A 26 0.09 5.58 -18.27
C THR A 26 -0.67 6.11 -17.06
N PHE A 27 0.05 6.36 -15.97
CA PHE A 27 -0.50 7.13 -14.86
C PHE A 27 -1.07 8.39 -15.48
N LEU A 28 -2.40 8.53 -15.42
CA LEU A 28 -3.04 9.77 -15.85
C LEU A 28 -2.35 10.88 -15.07
N ASP A 29 -1.64 11.73 -15.80
CA ASP A 29 -1.11 12.99 -15.30
C ASP A 29 -2.34 13.86 -15.01
N GLN A 30 -3.01 13.58 -13.88
CA GLN A 30 -4.06 14.44 -13.37
C GLN A 30 -3.39 15.75 -13.07
N ASP A 31 -3.76 16.78 -13.83
CA ASP A 31 -3.31 18.16 -13.69
C ASP A 31 -3.07 18.48 -12.21
N GLU A 32 -1.78 18.61 -11.89
CA GLU A 32 -1.21 18.76 -10.57
C GLU A 32 -1.83 20.04 -9.95
N GLN A 33 -2.94 19.92 -9.23
CA GLN A 33 -3.38 21.02 -8.36
C GLN A 33 -2.38 21.08 -7.21
N LYS A 34 -1.28 21.78 -7.49
CA LYS A 34 -0.12 21.97 -6.62
C LYS A 34 -0.55 22.78 -5.41
N SER A 35 -1.20 22.12 -4.45
CA SER A 35 -1.23 22.58 -3.08
C SER A 35 0.23 22.76 -2.69
N GLY A 36 0.61 23.93 -2.18
CA GLY A 36 1.97 24.11 -1.66
C GLY A 36 2.32 23.02 -0.65
N ILE A 37 3.64 22.83 -0.41
CA ILE A 37 4.14 21.83 0.55
C ILE A 37 3.34 21.93 1.84
N LEU A 38 2.72 20.82 2.22
CA LEU A 38 1.87 20.80 3.40
C LEU A 38 2.73 21.03 4.65
N PRO A 39 2.33 21.95 5.55
CA PRO A 39 3.17 22.33 6.68
C PRO A 39 3.66 21.14 7.52
N PHE A 40 2.78 20.15 7.75
CA PHE A 40 3.12 18.98 8.57
C PHE A 40 4.24 18.12 7.97
N LEU A 41 4.38 18.08 6.64
CA LEU A 41 5.49 17.38 5.97
C LEU A 41 6.81 18.08 6.27
N SER A 42 6.84 19.41 6.18
CA SER A 42 8.04 20.22 6.44
C SER A 42 8.47 20.23 7.91
N GLU A 43 7.53 20.00 8.83
CA GLU A 43 7.78 19.84 10.26
C GLU A 43 8.20 18.41 10.64
N CYS A 44 8.23 17.47 9.69
CA CYS A 44 8.62 16.10 9.98
C CYS A 44 10.12 16.02 10.25
N THR A 45 10.51 15.87 11.52
CA THR A 45 11.88 15.46 11.86
C THR A 45 12.11 14.02 11.37
N PRO A 46 13.09 13.77 10.48
CA PRO A 46 13.39 12.43 10.00
C PRO A 46 13.88 11.52 11.14
N ASP A 47 13.50 10.24 11.09
CA ASP A 47 14.04 9.22 12.02
C ASP A 47 15.52 8.90 11.73
N ASP A 48 16.16 8.22 12.69
CA ASP A 48 17.50 7.68 12.53
C ASP A 48 17.55 6.65 11.40
N LYS A 49 18.37 6.95 10.39
CA LYS A 49 18.56 6.15 9.17
C LYS A 49 19.26 4.81 9.41
N ALA A 50 19.73 4.54 10.63
CA ALA A 50 20.39 3.28 10.97
C ALA A 50 19.42 2.10 11.14
N SER A 51 18.10 2.34 11.31
CA SER A 51 17.13 1.26 11.48
C SER A 51 17.06 0.38 10.21
N PRO A 52 17.14 -0.97 10.36
CA PRO A 52 16.95 -1.88 9.23
C PRO A 52 15.49 -1.95 8.77
N TYR A 53 14.54 -1.41 9.55
CA TYR A 53 13.12 -1.43 9.23
C TYR A 53 12.54 -0.03 9.17
N PHE A 54 12.07 0.37 7.99
CA PHE A 54 11.73 1.74 7.70
C PHE A 54 10.70 1.87 6.58
N VAL A 55 10.17 3.08 6.44
CA VAL A 55 9.56 3.63 5.24
C VAL A 55 10.25 4.95 4.93
N SER A 56 10.59 5.18 3.67
CA SER A 56 11.20 6.43 3.23
C SER A 56 10.74 6.81 1.84
N GLY A 57 10.81 8.09 1.50
CA GLY A 57 10.48 8.59 0.17
C GLY A 57 10.56 10.10 0.10
N ASP A 58 10.30 10.65 -1.08
CA ASP A 58 10.10 12.07 -1.31
C ASP A 58 8.60 12.36 -1.40
N PHE A 59 8.09 13.22 -0.52
CA PHE A 59 6.67 13.58 -0.41
C PHE A 59 6.53 15.07 -0.73
N ASP A 60 6.06 15.41 -1.93
CA ASP A 60 6.05 16.77 -2.48
C ASP A 60 7.41 17.50 -2.41
N GLY A 61 8.51 16.77 -2.64
CA GLY A 61 9.87 17.32 -2.52
C GLY A 61 10.44 17.31 -1.11
N VAL A 62 9.70 16.81 -0.11
CA VAL A 62 10.17 16.67 1.27
C VAL A 62 10.64 15.23 1.51
N PRO A 63 11.94 15.01 1.80
CA PRO A 63 12.44 13.68 2.11
C PRO A 63 11.96 13.26 3.51
N ILE A 64 11.21 12.16 3.56
CA ILE A 64 10.70 11.57 4.80
C ILE A 64 11.39 10.22 5.05
N HIS A 65 11.71 9.94 6.31
CA HIS A 65 12.19 8.66 6.80
C HIS A 65 11.51 8.33 8.13
N LEU A 66 10.76 7.24 8.17
CA LEU A 66 9.94 6.78 9.31
C LEU A 66 10.37 5.37 9.68
N ALA A 67 10.85 5.16 10.89
CA ALA A 67 11.37 3.88 11.33
C ALA A 67 10.83 3.44 12.71
N THR A 68 10.12 4.31 13.41
CA THR A 68 9.48 4.04 14.72
C THR A 68 8.09 3.40 14.55
N THR A 69 7.57 2.69 15.57
CA THR A 69 6.20 2.12 15.58
C THR A 69 5.31 2.76 16.64
N HIS A 70 5.74 2.79 17.92
CA HIS A 70 5.07 3.51 19.02
C HIS A 70 5.99 3.61 20.25
N GLY A 71 6.19 4.80 20.80
CA GLY A 71 6.56 4.99 22.21
C GLY A 71 7.97 4.60 22.71
N ASN A 72 8.91 4.11 21.89
CA ASN A 72 10.37 4.14 22.16
C ASN A 72 11.20 3.54 21.01
N LEU A 73 11.85 4.40 20.21
CA LEU A 73 13.16 4.25 19.53
C LEU A 73 13.64 2.84 19.04
N TYR A 74 12.77 2.01 18.41
CA TYR A 74 13.08 0.74 17.71
C TYR A 74 13.06 -0.61 18.49
N PRO A 75 11.92 -1.15 18.99
CA PRO A 75 11.89 -2.58 19.28
C PRO A 75 11.83 -3.35 17.95
N SER A 76 12.85 -4.19 17.70
CA SER A 76 13.09 -5.02 16.51
C SER A 76 11.97 -6.02 16.14
N HIS A 77 10.86 -5.99 16.87
CA HIS A 77 9.75 -6.90 16.72
C HIS A 77 8.43 -6.16 16.80
N ASP A 78 7.65 -6.45 15.78
CA ASP A 78 6.35 -5.95 15.48
C ASP A 78 5.35 -6.21 16.59
N THR A 79 4.80 -5.11 17.12
CA THR A 79 3.43 -5.09 17.62
C THR A 79 2.48 -5.66 16.58
N THR A 80 1.29 -6.09 16.98
CA THR A 80 0.20 -6.53 16.07
C THR A 80 -0.25 -5.49 15.03
N PHE A 81 0.30 -4.28 15.10
CA PHE A 81 0.21 -3.25 14.06
C PHE A 81 1.01 -3.58 12.79
N ASN A 82 2.07 -4.41 12.86
CA ASN A 82 2.79 -4.90 11.68
C ASN A 82 2.64 -6.42 11.58
N ALA A 83 1.55 -6.89 10.97
CA ALA A 83 1.19 -8.29 11.01
C ALA A 83 0.71 -8.77 9.65
N GLN A 84 1.06 -10.03 9.34
CA GLN A 84 0.43 -10.81 8.29
C GLN A 84 -0.64 -11.69 8.92
N TYR A 85 -1.90 -11.39 8.65
CA TYR A 85 -3.05 -12.20 9.02
C TYR A 85 -3.31 -13.20 7.89
N TYR A 86 -2.95 -14.45 8.11
CA TYR A 86 -3.06 -15.50 7.10
C TYR A 86 -4.18 -16.48 7.43
N ASP A 87 -5.09 -16.66 6.48
CA ASP A 87 -6.08 -17.73 6.51
C ASP A 87 -5.62 -18.87 5.59
N THR A 88 -5.08 -19.92 6.19
CA THR A 88 -4.58 -21.10 5.47
C THR A 88 -5.69 -21.89 4.76
N SER A 89 -6.96 -21.71 5.13
CA SER A 89 -8.08 -22.51 4.59
C SER A 89 -8.50 -22.03 3.19
N ILE A 90 -8.40 -20.72 2.95
CA ILE A 90 -8.78 -20.07 1.68
C ILE A 90 -7.58 -19.38 1.01
N GLY A 91 -6.41 -19.47 1.64
CA GLY A 91 -5.15 -18.89 1.17
C GLY A 91 -5.20 -17.37 1.04
N LEU A 92 -6.01 -16.66 1.85
CA LEU A 92 -6.07 -15.19 1.84
C LEU A 92 -5.14 -14.62 2.92
N ASP A 93 -4.51 -13.49 2.62
CA ASP A 93 -3.71 -12.74 3.58
C ASP A 93 -4.14 -11.28 3.67
N ASN A 94 -3.88 -10.68 4.84
CA ASN A 94 -3.87 -9.23 5.00
C ASN A 94 -2.56 -8.86 5.68
N VAL A 95 -1.76 -8.00 5.06
CA VAL A 95 -0.49 -7.55 5.62
C VAL A 95 -0.59 -6.09 5.98
N TYR A 96 -0.42 -5.77 7.25
CA TYR A 96 -0.39 -4.39 7.74
C TYR A 96 1.05 -4.03 8.05
N LEU A 97 1.51 -2.88 7.55
CA LEU A 97 2.86 -2.36 7.81
C LEU A 97 2.74 -0.88 8.19
N ILE A 98 3.12 -0.52 9.41
CA ILE A 98 2.96 0.81 9.98
C ILE A 98 4.31 1.33 10.48
N ARG A 99 4.64 2.56 10.12
CA ARG A 99 5.78 3.31 10.66
C ARG A 99 5.38 4.74 11.01
N ARG A 100 6.10 5.33 11.96
CA ARG A 100 5.97 6.69 12.47
C ARG A 100 7.33 7.34 12.55
N ASN A 101 7.36 8.65 12.72
CA ASN A 101 8.56 9.32 13.20
C ASN A 101 8.63 9.25 14.74
N ASN A 102 9.81 9.54 15.28
CA ASN A 102 10.12 9.46 16.70
C ASN A 102 9.32 10.47 17.54
N GLU A 103 8.96 11.61 16.95
CA GLU A 103 8.09 12.62 17.58
C GLU A 103 6.61 12.22 17.55
N ASN A 104 6.26 11.12 16.88
CA ASN A 104 4.88 10.65 16.73
C ASN A 104 3.96 11.74 16.14
N SER A 105 4.48 12.53 15.20
CA SER A 105 3.74 13.57 14.47
C SER A 105 3.23 13.09 13.12
N ILE A 106 3.86 12.07 12.53
CA ILE A 106 3.44 11.46 11.26
C ILE A 106 3.40 9.94 11.40
N GLN A 107 2.42 9.31 10.76
CA GLN A 107 2.34 7.87 10.55
C GLN A 107 2.13 7.57 9.08
N ILE A 108 2.80 6.55 8.56
CA ILE A 108 2.44 5.88 7.31
C ILE A 108 2.03 4.44 7.59
N ALA A 109 0.97 3.98 6.94
CA ALA A 109 0.46 2.63 7.01
C ALA A 109 0.27 2.06 5.60
N PHE A 110 0.62 0.80 5.42
CA PHE A 110 0.37 0.00 4.23
C PHE A 110 -0.59 -1.11 4.62
N TYR A 111 -1.64 -1.29 3.85
CA TYR A 111 -2.59 -2.39 3.99
C TYR A 111 -2.58 -3.17 2.68
N PHE A 112 -1.91 -4.31 2.66
CA PHE A 112 -1.97 -5.28 1.57
C PHE A 112 -3.17 -6.18 1.82
N ILE A 113 -4.15 -6.14 0.94
CA ILE A 113 -5.42 -6.86 1.07
C ILE A 113 -5.44 -7.98 0.03
N ASN A 114 -5.57 -9.23 0.49
CA ASN A 114 -5.70 -10.43 -0.33
C ASN A 114 -4.59 -10.62 -1.38
N THR A 115 -3.37 -10.14 -1.12
CA THR A 115 -2.25 -10.18 -2.07
C THR A 115 -1.63 -11.56 -2.26
N ARG A 116 -1.90 -12.49 -1.34
CA ARG A 116 -1.29 -13.82 -1.27
C ARG A 116 0.23 -13.76 -1.44
N MET A 117 0.84 -12.74 -0.84
CA MET A 117 2.22 -12.32 -1.14
C MET A 117 3.24 -13.47 -1.06
N PRO A 118 3.17 -14.42 -0.10
CA PRO A 118 4.11 -15.54 -0.04
C PRO A 118 4.06 -16.51 -1.23
N ALA A 119 2.97 -16.49 -2.01
CA ALA A 119 2.77 -17.36 -3.17
C ALA A 119 3.03 -16.66 -4.51
N LYS A 120 3.32 -15.35 -4.51
CA LYS A 120 3.56 -14.58 -5.73
C LYS A 120 5.03 -14.69 -6.15
N ALA A 121 5.28 -14.68 -7.45
CA ALA A 121 6.62 -14.48 -7.98
C ALA A 121 7.06 -13.03 -7.72
N LEU A 122 8.32 -12.84 -7.32
CA LEU A 122 8.89 -11.51 -7.07
C LEU A 122 9.80 -11.09 -8.23
N PRO A 123 9.80 -9.80 -8.64
CA PRO A 123 9.03 -8.70 -8.04
C PRO A 123 7.54 -8.78 -8.37
N TYR A 124 6.71 -8.45 -7.39
CA TYR A 124 5.26 -8.43 -7.49
C TYR A 124 4.76 -6.99 -7.46
N VAL A 125 4.13 -6.55 -8.56
CA VAL A 125 3.73 -5.16 -8.79
C VAL A 125 2.21 -5.02 -8.72
N LEU A 126 1.73 -4.01 -8.00
CA LEU A 126 0.32 -3.62 -7.99
C LEU A 126 0.16 -2.16 -8.41
N PRO A 127 -0.87 -1.82 -9.21
CA PRO A 127 -1.84 -2.73 -9.83
C PRO A 127 -1.26 -3.56 -11.00
N HIS A 128 -1.95 -4.63 -11.41
CA HIS A 128 -1.61 -5.45 -12.58
C HIS A 128 -2.88 -6.00 -13.26
N THR A 129 -2.79 -6.48 -14.51
CA THR A 129 -3.95 -6.83 -15.37
C THR A 129 -4.87 -7.91 -14.78
N ASN A 130 -4.34 -8.87 -14.02
CA ASN A 130 -5.10 -10.03 -13.51
C ASN A 130 -5.21 -10.03 -11.98
N LEU A 131 -5.86 -9.01 -11.40
CA LEU A 131 -6.04 -8.92 -9.95
C LEU A 131 -6.79 -10.13 -9.38
N ASP A 132 -6.28 -10.68 -8.29
CA ASP A 132 -7.01 -11.59 -7.42
C ASP A 132 -8.23 -10.87 -6.79
N TYR A 133 -9.16 -11.65 -6.23
CA TYR A 133 -10.39 -11.11 -5.66
C TYR A 133 -10.11 -10.10 -4.52
N CYS A 134 -10.52 -8.85 -4.74
CA CYS A 134 -10.27 -7.71 -3.85
C CYS A 134 -8.79 -7.45 -3.57
N GLU A 135 -7.88 -7.92 -4.43
CA GLU A 135 -6.44 -7.69 -4.32
C GLU A 135 -6.12 -6.22 -4.50
N ASN A 136 -5.57 -5.59 -3.46
CA ASN A 136 -5.12 -4.21 -3.54
C ASN A 136 -4.10 -3.89 -2.44
N VAL A 137 -3.44 -2.73 -2.62
CA VAL A 137 -2.70 -2.06 -1.55
C VAL A 137 -3.31 -0.69 -1.32
N GLN A 138 -3.56 -0.38 -0.05
CA GLN A 138 -3.85 0.97 0.41
C GLN A 138 -2.63 1.50 1.17
N ILE A 139 -2.19 2.70 0.85
CA ILE A 139 -1.24 3.47 1.65
C ILE A 139 -2.00 4.61 2.32
N GLU A 140 -1.77 4.84 3.60
CA GLU A 140 -2.34 5.92 4.39
C GLU A 140 -1.23 6.70 5.10
N LEU A 141 -1.17 8.01 4.90
CA LEU A 141 -0.30 8.94 5.60
C LEU A 141 -1.16 9.84 6.50
N LEU A 142 -0.80 9.93 7.78
CA LEU A 142 -1.55 10.68 8.79
C LEU A 142 -0.70 11.82 9.39
N ASP A 143 -1.30 13.01 9.49
CA ASP A 143 -0.88 14.08 10.39
C ASP A 143 -1.42 13.79 11.80
N LEU A 144 -0.60 13.13 12.63
CA LEU A 144 -0.99 12.70 13.97
C LEU A 144 -1.28 13.87 14.91
N LYS A 145 -0.78 15.08 14.63
CA LYS A 145 -1.10 16.28 15.43
C LYS A 145 -2.55 16.74 15.22
N LYS A 146 -3.18 16.33 14.12
CA LYS A 146 -4.57 16.69 13.76
C LYS A 146 -5.54 15.51 13.81
N VAL A 147 -5.09 14.30 14.14
CA VAL A 147 -6.01 13.18 14.32
C VAL A 147 -7.06 13.54 15.38
N GLY A 148 -8.33 13.44 15.00
CA GLY A 148 -9.48 13.78 15.86
C GLY A 148 -9.88 15.25 15.87
N THR A 149 -9.21 16.14 15.11
CA THR A 149 -9.66 17.54 14.98
C THR A 149 -10.87 17.70 14.08
N ALA A 150 -11.13 16.72 13.22
CA ALA A 150 -12.32 16.62 12.40
C ALA A 150 -12.79 15.15 12.35
N PRO A 151 -14.08 14.88 12.11
CA PRO A 151 -14.54 13.53 11.81
C PRO A 151 -13.82 13.01 10.56
N GLN A 152 -13.27 11.80 10.64
CA GLN A 152 -12.66 11.14 9.47
C GLN A 152 -13.70 10.97 8.36
N GLY A 153 -13.31 11.19 7.11
CA GLY A 153 -14.24 11.15 5.97
C GLY A 153 -15.02 12.44 5.75
N SER A 154 -14.96 13.40 6.67
CA SER A 154 -15.63 14.69 6.49
C SER A 154 -14.91 15.58 5.48
N LEU A 155 -15.60 16.61 4.97
CA LEU A 155 -14.98 17.67 4.15
C LEU A 155 -13.99 18.54 4.94
N GLN A 156 -13.85 18.31 6.25
CA GLN A 156 -12.88 18.98 7.11
C GLN A 156 -11.70 18.07 7.45
N ASP A 157 -11.70 16.81 6.99
CA ASP A 157 -10.62 15.85 7.19
C ASP A 157 -9.41 16.24 6.33
N ASN A 158 -8.50 16.97 6.96
CA ASN A 158 -7.22 17.43 6.42
C ASN A 158 -6.03 16.82 7.17
N PHE A 159 -6.24 15.66 7.78
CA PHE A 159 -5.20 14.94 8.53
C PHE A 159 -4.91 13.55 7.97
N SER A 160 -5.81 12.98 7.15
CA SER A 160 -5.61 11.70 6.49
C SER A 160 -5.42 11.85 4.97
N TYR A 161 -4.43 11.14 4.44
CA TYR A 161 -4.10 11.11 3.02
C TYR A 161 -3.93 9.66 2.60
N TRP A 162 -4.67 9.21 1.58
CA TRP A 162 -4.66 7.81 1.18
C TRP A 162 -4.44 7.64 -0.31
N GLY A 163 -3.86 6.50 -0.70
CA GLY A 163 -3.74 6.07 -2.08
C GLY A 163 -4.07 4.58 -2.20
N TYR A 164 -4.73 4.19 -3.28
CA TYR A 164 -5.12 2.81 -3.55
C TYR A 164 -4.50 2.33 -4.86
N SER A 165 -4.03 1.08 -4.90
CA SER A 165 -3.56 0.51 -6.16
C SER A 165 -4.71 0.27 -7.14
N GLY A 166 -5.91 -0.06 -6.62
CA GLY A 166 -7.08 -0.37 -7.44
C GLY A 166 -7.64 0.79 -8.28
N ASN A 167 -7.27 2.04 -8.00
CA ASN A 167 -7.63 3.20 -8.80
C ASN A 167 -6.42 3.87 -9.47
N ASN A 168 -5.28 3.15 -9.56
CA ASN A 168 -4.01 3.63 -10.10
C ASN A 168 -3.46 4.89 -9.40
N SER A 169 -3.89 5.23 -8.18
CA SER A 169 -3.33 6.39 -7.49
C SER A 169 -1.94 6.10 -6.94
N ILE A 170 -1.66 4.86 -6.57
CA ILE A 170 -0.35 4.42 -6.10
C ILE A 170 0.06 3.11 -6.79
N GLN A 171 1.34 3.01 -7.13
CA GLN A 171 1.97 1.74 -7.51
C GLN A 171 2.83 1.25 -6.35
N VAL A 172 2.79 -0.05 -6.11
CA VAL A 172 3.61 -0.71 -5.09
C VAL A 172 4.29 -1.91 -5.73
N THR A 173 5.60 -2.03 -5.56
CA THR A 173 6.37 -3.19 -5.98
C THR A 173 6.97 -3.88 -4.76
N VAL A 174 6.53 -5.11 -4.48
CA VAL A 174 7.18 -5.98 -3.50
C VAL A 174 8.35 -6.68 -4.19
N THR A 175 9.53 -6.55 -3.60
CA THR A 175 10.80 -7.06 -4.17
C THR A 175 11.37 -8.24 -3.40
N ASP A 176 11.05 -8.36 -2.11
CA ASP A 176 11.52 -9.45 -1.25
C ASP A 176 10.48 -9.73 -0.15
N PHE A 177 10.28 -11.01 0.15
CA PHE A 177 9.47 -11.50 1.27
C PHE A 177 10.19 -12.67 1.93
N THR A 178 11.18 -12.35 2.78
CA THR A 178 12.05 -13.34 3.44
C THR A 178 12.04 -13.08 4.95
N ASP A 179 12.02 -14.14 5.77
CA ASP A 179 12.01 -14.05 7.24
C ASP A 179 10.92 -13.11 7.81
N ASN A 180 9.72 -13.19 7.22
CA ASN A 180 8.57 -12.32 7.50
C ASN A 180 8.88 -10.83 7.31
N THR A 181 9.88 -10.48 6.50
CA THR A 181 10.23 -9.11 6.16
C THR A 181 9.75 -8.79 4.76
N VAL A 182 8.84 -7.82 4.66
CA VAL A 182 8.39 -7.29 3.37
C VAL A 182 9.31 -6.16 2.96
N THR A 183 9.91 -6.25 1.77
CA THR A 183 10.72 -5.17 1.18
C THR A 183 10.14 -4.77 -0.16
N GLY A 184 10.05 -3.47 -0.43
CA GLY A 184 9.55 -2.98 -1.70
C GLY A 184 9.74 -1.49 -1.94
N THR A 185 9.16 -1.04 -3.04
CA THR A 185 9.10 0.36 -3.48
C THR A 185 7.67 0.80 -3.71
N PHE A 186 7.44 2.11 -3.70
CA PHE A 186 6.13 2.71 -3.99
C PHE A 186 6.26 4.12 -4.56
N GLU A 187 5.33 4.50 -5.41
CA GLU A 187 5.24 5.85 -5.99
C GLU A 187 3.81 6.14 -6.46
N GLY A 188 3.48 7.43 -6.60
CA GLY A 188 2.16 7.88 -7.04
C GLY A 188 1.67 9.06 -6.20
N TYR A 189 0.39 9.05 -5.85
CA TYR A 189 -0.31 10.12 -5.16
C TYR A 189 -1.13 9.60 -3.99
N LEU A 190 -1.04 10.32 -2.87
CA LEU A 190 -1.95 10.21 -1.74
C LEU A 190 -2.92 11.40 -1.79
N LYS A 191 -4.18 11.20 -1.41
CA LYS A 191 -5.24 12.20 -1.48
C LYS A 191 -6.01 12.28 -0.17
N SER A 192 -6.34 13.49 0.27
CA SER A 192 -7.26 13.74 1.38
C SER A 192 -8.71 13.87 0.92
N ASN A 193 -9.65 13.80 1.86
CA ASN A 193 -11.07 14.04 1.59
C ASN A 193 -11.36 15.50 1.15
N THR A 194 -10.49 16.45 1.49
CA THR A 194 -10.54 17.83 0.99
C THR A 194 -10.07 17.99 -0.45
N GLY A 195 -9.57 16.93 -1.08
CA GLY A 195 -9.03 16.95 -2.44
C GLY A 195 -7.56 17.36 -2.55
N THR A 196 -6.89 17.62 -1.42
CA THR A 196 -5.45 17.88 -1.39
C THR A 196 -4.70 16.61 -1.73
N THR A 197 -3.67 16.72 -2.57
CA THR A 197 -2.83 15.59 -2.96
C THR A 197 -1.40 15.74 -2.42
N ILE A 198 -0.73 14.61 -2.26
CA ILE A 198 0.70 14.50 -1.95
C ILE A 198 1.31 13.56 -2.98
N ARG A 199 2.27 14.05 -3.76
CA ARG A 199 3.03 13.24 -4.70
C ARG A 199 4.15 12.51 -3.97
N VAL A 200 4.24 11.21 -4.16
CA VAL A 200 5.29 10.36 -3.61
C VAL A 200 6.21 9.87 -4.71
N LYS A 201 7.51 10.08 -4.53
CA LYS A 201 8.57 9.59 -5.42
C LYS A 201 9.62 8.80 -4.65
N ASN A 202 10.24 7.83 -5.32
CA ASN A 202 11.35 7.03 -4.77
C ASN A 202 11.00 6.40 -3.41
N GLY A 203 9.73 6.02 -3.21
CA GLY A 203 9.27 5.40 -1.98
C GLY A 203 9.90 4.03 -1.82
N ARG A 204 10.38 3.72 -0.61
CA ARG A 204 10.99 2.45 -0.23
C ARG A 204 10.48 2.04 1.13
N PHE A 205 10.29 0.75 1.34
CA PHE A 205 9.96 0.19 2.64
C PHE A 205 10.67 -1.14 2.86
N ARG A 206 10.99 -1.41 4.12
CA ARG A 206 11.45 -2.70 4.61
C ARG A 206 10.89 -2.89 6.01
N ILE A 207 9.94 -3.79 6.19
CA ILE A 207 9.23 -3.93 7.48
C ILE A 207 9.10 -5.41 7.79
N LYS A 208 9.57 -5.79 8.98
CA LYS A 208 9.30 -7.12 9.54
C LYS A 208 7.82 -7.22 9.93
N THR A 209 7.29 -8.43 9.95
CA THR A 209 5.92 -8.72 10.36
C THR A 209 5.88 -9.87 11.34
N VAL A 210 4.86 -9.89 12.20
CA VAL A 210 4.43 -11.13 12.87
C VAL A 210 3.42 -11.86 12.00
N VAL A 211 3.55 -13.19 11.91
CA VAL A 211 2.54 -14.04 11.24
C VAL A 211 1.49 -14.46 12.23
N VAL A 212 0.23 -14.14 11.94
CA VAL A 212 -0.94 -14.50 12.74
C VAL A 212 -1.80 -15.47 11.93
N ASN A 213 -1.77 -16.75 12.31
CA ASN A 213 -2.61 -17.76 11.69
C ASN A 213 -4.04 -17.69 12.26
N ARG A 214 -5.04 -17.48 11.40
CA ARG A 214 -6.45 -17.37 11.79
C ARG A 214 -7.05 -18.70 12.28
N ASN A 215 -6.48 -19.83 11.85
CA ASN A 215 -7.06 -21.16 12.09
C ASN A 215 -6.55 -21.86 13.36
N SER A 216 -5.61 -21.25 14.11
CA SER A 216 -5.14 -21.82 15.37
C SER A 216 -6.01 -21.36 16.55
N THR A 217 -6.60 -22.33 17.25
CA THR A 217 -7.54 -22.15 18.37
C THR A 217 -6.99 -21.33 19.54
N THR A 218 -5.67 -21.25 19.71
CA THR A 218 -5.00 -20.50 20.79
C THR A 218 -4.86 -19.00 20.49
N THR A 219 -5.01 -18.58 19.23
CA THR A 219 -4.76 -17.20 18.77
C THR A 219 -6.05 -16.41 18.54
N SER A 220 -7.21 -17.06 18.62
CA SER A 220 -8.50 -16.47 18.21
C SER A 220 -8.96 -15.31 19.10
N THR A 221 -8.69 -15.32 20.41
CA THR A 221 -9.17 -14.25 21.31
C THR A 221 -8.37 -12.94 21.15
N ALA A 222 -7.05 -13.01 21.08
CA ALA A 222 -6.20 -11.84 20.84
C ALA A 222 -6.44 -11.29 19.43
N TYR A 223 -6.56 -12.18 18.43
CA TYR A 223 -6.96 -11.83 17.08
C TYR A 223 -8.32 -11.11 17.04
N GLN A 224 -9.34 -11.64 17.72
CA GLN A 224 -10.67 -11.03 17.71
C GLN A 224 -10.69 -9.67 18.41
N GLN A 225 -9.94 -9.52 19.49
CA GLN A 225 -9.79 -8.22 20.17
C GLN A 225 -9.07 -7.19 19.29
N LEU A 226 -8.03 -7.60 18.57
CA LEU A 226 -7.32 -6.73 17.62
C LEU A 226 -8.18 -6.38 16.43
N TYR A 227 -8.80 -7.36 15.77
CA TYR A 227 -9.73 -7.14 14.67
C TYR A 227 -10.85 -6.19 15.09
N ASN A 228 -11.44 -6.40 16.27
CA ASN A 228 -12.47 -5.49 16.81
C ASN A 228 -11.91 -4.10 17.15
N THR A 229 -10.64 -3.98 17.54
CA THR A 229 -9.99 -2.68 17.79
C THR A 229 -9.70 -1.97 16.47
N PHE A 230 -9.21 -2.68 15.46
CA PHE A 230 -9.00 -2.16 14.11
C PHE A 230 -10.32 -1.74 13.45
N GLN A 231 -11.38 -2.56 13.53
CA GLN A 231 -12.72 -2.21 13.04
C GLN A 231 -13.33 -1.00 13.78
N LYS A 232 -12.93 -0.76 15.03
CA LYS A 232 -13.31 0.46 15.77
C LYS A 232 -12.47 1.68 15.41
N LEU A 233 -11.23 1.47 14.96
CA LEU A 233 -10.29 2.52 14.54
C LEU A 233 -10.42 2.87 13.04
N GLN A 234 -11.01 1.99 12.23
CA GLN A 234 -11.52 2.31 10.90
C GLN A 234 -12.96 2.80 11.05
N PRO A 235 -13.25 4.11 11.10
CA PRO A 235 -14.61 4.57 10.86
C PRO A 235 -15.00 4.10 9.45
N ALA A 236 -16.23 3.59 9.33
CA ALA A 236 -16.77 2.96 8.14
C ALA A 236 -16.33 3.67 6.84
N ILE A 237 -15.37 3.09 6.14
CA ILE A 237 -15.07 3.42 4.74
C ILE A 237 -15.98 2.51 3.92
N LEU A 238 -17.25 2.91 3.82
CA LEU A 238 -18.21 2.51 2.79
C LEU A 238 -19.15 3.68 2.54
#